data_AF-L8N188-F1
#
_entry.id   AF-L8N188-F1
#
_cell.length_a   1.000
_cell.length_b   1.000
_cell.length_c   1.000
_cell.angle_alpha   90.00
_cell.angle_beta   90.00
_cell.angle_gamma   90.00
#
_symmetry.space_group_name_H-M   'P 1'
#
loop_
_entity.id
_entity.type
_entity.pdbx_description
1 polymer ?
#
loop_
_entity_poly.entity_id
_entity_poly.type
_entity_poly.pdbx_seq_one_letter_code
_entity_poly.pdbx_strand_id
1 'polypeptide(L)'
;MAIHEKLYSVEHFMPCEQSTPEVNHDLDWQNMLAICRPPGAITEDDLAKSELPHNSPCCGKAKDNLIPSDRLLNPLNLTTSRIFRFRSEDGEIFPDEIACKQVGIPIEYAEFTIETLRLNVQRLKAQRLAVIDEINRELDERDDGLVDPTSLEQQIASEHFGNGEKNYPRFFTTIRWILGESAEKHLTTISYLG
;
A
#
# COMPACT_ATOMS: atom_id res chain seq x y z
N MET A 1 -5.83 -23.76 -1.68
CA MET A 1 -6.01 -23.50 -0.24
C MET A 1 -6.90 -22.26 -0.13
N ALA A 2 -8.18 -22.44 0.15
CA ALA A 2 -9.13 -21.32 0.23
C ALA A 2 -8.99 -20.66 1.60
N ILE A 3 -8.45 -19.45 1.64
CA ILE A 3 -8.33 -18.66 2.87
C ILE A 3 -9.62 -17.84 2.97
N HIS A 4 -10.42 -18.11 4.01
CA HIS A 4 -11.65 -17.36 4.27
C HIS A 4 -11.34 -15.88 4.56
N GLU A 5 -12.09 -15.03 3.87
CA GLU A 5 -12.03 -13.58 3.82
C GLU A 5 -12.37 -12.92 5.16
N LYS A 6 -11.44 -12.07 5.67
CA LYS A 6 -11.67 -10.67 6.10
C LYS A 6 -10.41 -10.12 6.78
N LEU A 7 -9.37 -9.87 5.97
CA LEU A 7 -8.12 -9.20 6.39
C LEU A 7 -8.22 -7.66 6.32
N TYR A 8 -9.44 -7.13 6.15
CA TYR A 8 -9.70 -5.71 6.02
C TYR A 8 -10.98 -5.32 6.77
N SER A 9 -11.07 -4.05 7.13
CA SER A 9 -12.30 -3.43 7.64
C SER A 9 -12.40 -1.99 7.18
N VAL A 10 -13.53 -1.36 7.50
CA VAL A 10 -13.70 0.08 7.37
C VAL A 10 -13.37 0.72 8.71
N GLU A 11 -12.61 1.80 8.69
CA GLU A 11 -12.34 2.66 9.84
C GLU A 11 -12.53 4.13 9.43
N HIS A 12 -12.91 4.95 10.38
CA HIS A 12 -13.02 6.40 10.19
C HIS A 12 -11.64 7.07 10.20
N PHE A 13 -11.36 7.93 9.22
CA PHE A 13 -10.13 8.72 9.17
C PHE A 13 -10.08 9.69 10.37
N MET A 14 -11.08 10.56 10.50
CA MET A 14 -11.40 11.32 11.70
C MET A 14 -12.24 10.47 12.66
N PRO A 15 -11.83 10.29 13.94
CA PRO A 15 -12.61 9.52 14.90
C PRO A 15 -14.02 10.06 15.11
N CYS A 16 -15.01 9.18 15.30
CA CYS A 16 -16.42 9.57 15.47
C CYS A 16 -16.62 10.50 16.68
N GLU A 17 -15.77 10.38 17.70
CA GLU A 17 -15.75 11.22 18.90
C GLU A 17 -15.46 12.70 18.60
N GLN A 18 -14.93 13.02 17.41
CA GLN A 18 -14.74 14.39 16.94
C GLN A 18 -15.99 14.98 16.28
N SER A 19 -17.09 14.23 16.19
CA SER A 19 -18.34 14.74 15.60
C SER A 19 -18.92 15.88 16.43
N THR A 20 -19.48 16.86 15.73
CA THR A 20 -20.19 18.02 16.28
C THR A 20 -21.63 18.04 15.73
N PRO A 21 -22.53 18.87 16.26
CA PRO A 21 -23.86 19.05 15.67
C PRO A 21 -23.82 19.49 14.20
N GLU A 22 -22.78 20.22 13.79
CA GLU A 22 -22.60 20.75 12.44
C GLU A 22 -21.88 19.77 11.50
N VAL A 23 -21.02 18.89 12.03
CA VAL A 23 -20.22 17.93 11.26
C VAL A 23 -20.31 16.55 11.90
N ASN A 24 -20.98 15.62 11.24
CA ASN A 24 -21.11 14.24 11.70
C ASN A 24 -20.15 13.30 10.96
N HIS A 25 -19.02 12.97 11.60
CA HIS A 25 -17.99 12.10 11.03
C HIS A 25 -18.40 10.63 10.92
N ASP A 26 -19.43 10.20 11.66
CA ASP A 26 -19.96 8.83 11.65
C ASP A 26 -20.80 8.54 10.39
N LEU A 27 -21.33 9.59 9.75
CA LEU A 27 -22.14 9.49 8.53
C LEU A 27 -21.43 10.04 7.29
N ASP A 28 -20.20 10.51 7.43
CA ASP A 28 -19.40 11.02 6.31
C ASP A 28 -18.72 9.86 5.57
N TRP A 29 -19.15 9.61 4.34
CA TRP A 29 -18.59 8.54 3.52
C TRP A 29 -17.15 8.82 3.09
N GLN A 30 -16.75 10.09 2.98
CA GLN A 30 -15.37 10.46 2.70
C GLN A 30 -14.48 10.29 3.95
N ASN A 31 -15.08 10.05 5.10
CA ASN A 31 -14.37 9.72 6.32
C ASN A 31 -14.14 8.21 6.48
N MET A 32 -14.79 7.35 5.69
CA MET A 32 -14.70 5.89 5.81
C MET A 32 -13.63 5.30 4.89
N LEU A 33 -12.54 4.78 5.46
CA LEU A 33 -11.41 4.22 4.70
C LEU A 33 -11.24 2.72 4.95
N ALA A 34 -10.84 2.01 3.91
CA ALA A 34 -10.43 0.61 4.03
C ALA A 34 -9.08 0.51 4.76
N ILE A 35 -9.02 -0.35 5.76
CA ILE A 35 -7.82 -0.60 6.57
C ILE A 35 -7.49 -2.08 6.63
N CYS A 36 -6.22 -2.40 6.84
CA CYS A 36 -5.80 -3.77 7.12
C CYS A 36 -6.14 -4.16 8.56
N ARG A 37 -6.64 -5.39 8.75
CA ARG A 37 -6.72 -6.06 10.05
C ARG A 37 -5.52 -6.97 10.26
N PRO A 38 -5.08 -7.20 11.52
CA PRO A 38 -4.10 -8.23 11.79
C PRO A 38 -4.62 -9.59 11.26
N PRO A 39 -3.75 -10.40 10.63
CA PRO A 39 -4.07 -11.82 10.40
C PRO A 39 -4.27 -12.44 11.78
N GLY A 40 -5.52 -12.64 12.19
CA GLY A 40 -5.79 -12.67 13.63
C GLY A 40 -7.19 -12.30 14.10
N ALA A 41 -8.09 -11.79 13.24
CA ALA A 41 -9.53 -11.72 13.56
C ALA A 41 -10.17 -13.12 13.50
N ILE A 42 -9.49 -14.07 14.16
CA ILE A 42 -9.81 -15.49 14.20
C ILE A 42 -10.51 -15.75 15.52
N THR A 43 -11.57 -16.54 15.47
CA THR A 43 -12.25 -17.07 16.67
C THR A 43 -11.23 -17.84 17.52
N GLU A 44 -11.50 -17.97 18.82
CA GLU A 44 -10.55 -18.56 19.80
C GLU A 44 -9.93 -19.90 19.37
N ASP A 45 -10.61 -20.69 18.54
CA ASP A 45 -10.14 -21.99 18.03
C ASP A 45 -8.92 -21.93 17.09
N ASP A 46 -8.67 -20.81 16.42
CA ASP A 46 -7.56 -20.66 15.46
C ASP A 46 -6.30 -20.05 16.10
N LEU A 47 -6.36 -19.66 17.37
CA LEU A 47 -5.23 -19.15 18.17
C LEU A 47 -4.09 -20.18 18.30
N ALA A 48 -4.40 -21.47 18.23
CA ALA A 48 -3.43 -22.55 18.46
C ALA A 48 -2.52 -22.84 17.25
N LYS A 49 -2.79 -22.30 16.06
CA LYS A 49 -2.17 -22.75 14.78
C LYS A 49 -1.35 -21.71 14.02
N SER A 50 -1.31 -20.45 14.46
CA SER A 50 -0.64 -19.39 13.71
C SER A 50 0.74 -19.08 14.29
N GLU A 51 1.77 -19.30 13.47
CA GLU A 51 3.20 -19.05 13.77
C GLU A 51 3.62 -17.57 13.60
N LEU A 52 2.69 -16.68 13.22
CA LEU A 52 3.00 -15.26 13.08
C LEU A 52 2.97 -14.55 14.44
N PRO A 53 3.85 -13.58 14.71
CA PRO A 53 3.77 -12.77 15.92
C PRO A 53 2.47 -11.94 15.90
N HIS A 54 1.46 -12.47 16.57
CA HIS A 54 0.07 -11.98 16.71
C HIS A 54 -0.06 -10.54 17.21
N ASN A 55 1.02 -9.95 17.71
CA ASN A 55 1.05 -8.64 18.37
C ASN A 55 1.59 -7.49 17.50
N SER A 56 1.80 -7.70 16.20
CA SER A 56 2.19 -6.59 15.31
C SER A 56 0.94 -5.85 14.80
N PRO A 57 0.63 -4.64 15.29
CA PRO A 57 -0.57 -3.93 14.87
C PRO A 57 -0.53 -3.62 13.37
N CYS A 58 -1.66 -3.86 12.70
CA CYS A 58 -1.89 -3.35 11.34
C CYS A 58 -2.22 -1.85 11.38
N CYS A 59 -2.23 -1.21 10.20
CA CYS A 59 -2.45 0.22 10.07
C CYS A 59 -3.71 0.72 10.81
N GLY A 60 -4.80 -0.05 10.80
CA GLY A 60 -6.02 0.28 11.56
C GLY A 60 -5.77 0.35 13.06
N LYS A 61 -5.18 -0.71 13.64
CA LYS A 61 -4.88 -0.71 15.08
C LYS A 61 -3.78 0.28 15.46
N ALA A 62 -2.89 0.62 14.53
CA ALA A 62 -1.84 1.61 14.75
C ALA A 62 -2.40 3.04 14.76
N LYS A 63 -3.38 3.33 13.90
CA LYS A 63 -4.11 4.61 13.89
C LYS A 63 -5.06 4.71 15.08
N ASP A 64 -5.92 3.72 15.29
CA ASP A 64 -6.92 3.68 16.37
C ASP A 64 -7.68 5.03 16.45
N ASN A 65 -7.85 5.58 17.65
CA ASN A 65 -8.53 6.86 17.87
C ASN A 65 -7.60 8.09 17.72
N LEU A 66 -6.44 7.94 17.07
CA LEU A 66 -5.61 9.10 16.74
C LEU A 66 -6.43 10.08 15.90
N ILE A 67 -6.54 11.32 16.37
CA ILE A 67 -7.06 12.44 15.59
C ILE A 67 -5.99 12.76 14.55
N PRO A 68 -6.26 12.58 13.24
CA PRO A 68 -5.34 12.99 12.19
C PRO A 68 -4.97 14.46 12.39
N SER A 69 -3.69 14.75 12.59
CA SER A 69 -3.19 16.10 12.35
C SER A 69 -3.22 16.36 10.85
N ASP A 70 -2.97 17.61 10.46
CA ASP A 70 -2.64 18.01 9.09
C ASP A 70 -1.46 17.24 8.48
N ARG A 71 -0.70 16.49 9.30
CA ARG A 71 0.47 15.71 8.91
C ARG A 71 0.17 14.27 8.47
N LEU A 72 -0.95 13.68 8.89
CA LEU A 72 -1.31 12.33 8.46
C LEU A 72 -1.92 12.40 7.05
N LEU A 73 -1.29 11.77 6.08
CA LEU A 73 -1.75 11.81 4.70
C LEU A 73 -3.11 11.11 4.57
N ASN A 74 -4.13 11.85 4.15
CA ASN A 74 -5.43 11.29 3.80
C ASN A 74 -5.37 10.72 2.36
N PRO A 75 -5.60 9.41 2.16
CA PRO A 75 -5.58 8.80 0.83
C PRO A 75 -6.49 9.48 -0.21
N LEU A 76 -7.60 10.09 0.21
CA LEU A 76 -8.52 10.80 -0.70
C LEU A 76 -7.96 12.12 -1.25
N ASN A 77 -6.95 12.68 -0.58
CA ASN A 77 -6.31 13.93 -0.98
C ASN A 77 -4.97 13.70 -1.70
N LEU A 78 -4.57 12.43 -1.87
CA LEU A 78 -3.31 12.10 -2.51
C LEU A 78 -3.44 12.17 -4.03
N THR A 79 -2.39 12.68 -4.66
CA THR A 79 -2.20 12.59 -6.11
C THR A 79 -1.88 11.18 -6.54
N THR A 80 -2.05 10.87 -7.83
CA THR A 80 -1.66 9.57 -8.41
C THR A 80 -0.14 9.35 -8.46
N SER A 81 0.68 10.35 -8.16
CA SER A 81 2.14 10.22 -8.16
C SER A 81 2.65 9.21 -7.13
N ARG A 82 3.71 8.47 -7.51
CA ARG A 82 4.35 7.48 -6.64
C ARG A 82 5.25 8.16 -5.60
N ILE A 83 4.65 8.61 -4.50
CA ILE A 83 5.33 9.35 -3.42
C ILE A 83 6.12 8.48 -2.43
N PHE A 84 6.13 7.17 -2.63
CA PHE A 84 6.88 6.24 -1.81
C PHE A 84 7.87 5.44 -2.65
N ARG A 85 9.03 5.16 -2.06
CA ARG A 85 10.05 4.26 -2.59
C ARG A 85 10.32 3.13 -1.62
N PHE A 86 10.94 2.07 -2.09
CA PHE A 86 11.27 0.92 -1.28
C PHE A 86 12.77 0.66 -1.29
N ARG A 87 13.24 -0.14 -0.33
CA ARG A 87 14.60 -0.65 -0.30
C ARG A 87 14.58 -2.13 -0.64
N SER A 88 15.30 -2.52 -1.69
CA SER A 88 15.25 -3.88 -2.23
C SER A 88 15.82 -4.92 -1.27
N GLU A 89 16.71 -4.52 -0.36
CA GLU A 89 17.38 -5.43 0.56
C GLU A 89 16.47 -5.94 1.69
N ASP A 90 15.44 -5.18 2.06
CA ASP A 90 14.61 -5.51 3.23
C ASP A 90 13.13 -5.13 3.10
N GLY A 91 12.69 -4.62 1.95
CA GLY A 91 11.31 -4.22 1.71
C GLY A 91 10.84 -3.03 2.55
N GLU A 92 11.74 -2.24 3.13
CA GLU A 92 11.38 -1.03 3.88
C GLU A 92 10.83 0.05 2.95
N ILE A 93 9.75 0.71 3.37
CA ILE A 93 9.13 1.83 2.65
C ILE A 93 9.65 3.17 3.19
N PHE A 94 9.92 4.10 2.27
CA PHE A 94 10.39 5.46 2.55
C PHE A 94 9.63 6.47 1.69
N PRO A 95 9.57 7.74 2.06
CA PRO A 95 9.18 8.79 1.12
C PRO A 95 10.12 8.82 -0.08
N ASP A 96 9.55 9.01 -1.27
CA ASP A 96 10.29 9.42 -2.46
C ASP A 96 10.40 10.95 -2.43
N GLU A 97 11.54 11.46 -1.94
CA GLU A 97 11.74 12.90 -1.70
C GLU A 97 11.52 13.75 -2.95
N ILE A 98 11.90 13.23 -4.12
CA ILE A 98 11.75 13.93 -5.39
C ILE A 98 10.28 13.97 -5.76
N ALA A 99 9.58 12.84 -5.72
CA ALA A 99 8.16 12.77 -6.06
C ALA A 99 7.32 13.60 -5.08
N CYS A 100 7.56 13.49 -3.77
CA CYS A 100 6.92 14.29 -2.74
C CYS A 100 7.06 15.79 -3.01
N LYS A 101 8.28 16.26 -3.30
CA LYS A 101 8.54 17.66 -3.62
C LYS A 101 7.81 18.11 -4.89
N GLN A 102 7.74 17.27 -5.92
CA GLN A 102 7.05 17.59 -7.17
C GLN A 102 5.54 17.79 -6.98
N VAL A 103 4.91 17.04 -6.07
CA VAL A 103 3.48 17.16 -5.78
C VAL A 103 3.15 18.02 -4.57
N GLY A 104 4.15 18.68 -3.98
CA GLY A 104 3.96 19.58 -2.84
C GLY A 104 3.61 18.88 -1.53
N ILE A 105 3.93 17.59 -1.38
CA ILE A 105 3.78 16.85 -0.12
C ILE A 105 5.05 17.02 0.72
N PRO A 106 4.97 17.56 1.94
CA PRO A 106 6.11 17.60 2.85
C PRO A 106 6.62 16.19 3.17
N ILE A 107 7.93 15.99 3.12
CA ILE A 107 8.56 14.68 3.34
C ILE A 107 8.21 14.19 4.76
N GLU A 108 8.24 15.08 5.74
CA GLU A 108 7.93 14.82 7.14
C GLU A 108 6.47 14.37 7.37
N TYR A 109 5.56 14.57 6.42
CA TYR A 109 4.17 14.08 6.48
C TYR A 109 4.08 12.65 5.96
N ALA A 110 4.82 12.34 4.90
CA ALA A 110 4.98 10.98 4.41
C ALA A 110 5.69 10.09 5.46
N GLU A 111 6.75 10.58 6.09
CA GLU A 111 7.44 9.90 7.20
C GLU A 111 6.50 9.69 8.38
N PHE A 112 5.82 10.76 8.82
CA PHE A 112 4.84 10.68 9.91
C PHE A 112 3.74 9.65 9.62
N THR A 113 3.28 9.56 8.38
CA THR A 113 2.28 8.57 7.95
C THR A 113 2.83 7.15 8.01
N ILE A 114 4.06 6.92 7.52
CA ILE A 114 4.74 5.61 7.59
C ILE A 114 4.88 5.14 9.04
N GLU A 115 5.31 6.02 9.93
CA GLU A 115 5.52 5.73 11.35
C GLU A 115 4.18 5.49 12.07
N THR A 116 3.23 6.40 11.91
CA THR A 116 1.91 6.37 12.56
C THR A 116 1.14 5.12 12.19
N LEU A 117 1.09 4.79 10.89
CA LEU A 117 0.39 3.60 10.40
C LEU A 117 1.24 2.32 10.50
N ARG A 118 2.47 2.43 11.04
CA ARG A 118 3.44 1.34 11.22
C ARG A 118 3.65 0.54 9.93
N LEU A 119 3.82 1.24 8.81
CA LEU A 119 3.95 0.62 7.48
C LEU A 119 5.25 -0.19 7.32
N ASN A 120 6.20 -0.08 8.25
CA ASN A 120 7.48 -0.80 8.28
C ASN A 120 7.56 -1.92 9.34
N VAL A 121 6.43 -2.44 9.84
CA VAL A 121 6.47 -3.68 10.64
C VAL A 121 7.06 -4.83 9.84
N GLN A 122 7.76 -5.74 10.54
CA GLN A 122 8.54 -6.82 9.92
C GLN A 122 7.73 -7.68 8.95
N ARG A 123 6.47 -7.97 9.28
CA ARG A 123 5.57 -8.71 8.38
C ARG A 123 5.37 -8.00 7.03
N LEU A 124 5.15 -6.69 7.03
CA LEU A 124 4.94 -5.92 5.80
C LEU A 124 6.24 -5.79 5.01
N LYS A 125 7.37 -5.57 5.69
CA LYS A 125 8.70 -5.57 5.08
C LYS A 125 8.99 -6.89 4.36
N ALA A 126 8.81 -8.02 5.05
CA ALA A 126 9.00 -9.36 4.47
C ALA A 126 8.07 -9.64 3.28
N GLN A 127 6.80 -9.22 3.36
CA GLN A 127 5.87 -9.38 2.24
C GLN A 127 6.25 -8.52 1.03
N ARG A 128 6.74 -7.29 1.24
CA ARG A 128 7.24 -6.45 0.16
C ARG A 128 8.51 -7.01 -0.46
N LEU A 129 9.43 -7.52 0.36
CA LEU A 129 10.64 -8.19 -0.12
C LEU A 129 10.29 -9.39 -1.01
N ALA A 130 9.36 -10.25 -0.58
CA ALA A 130 8.92 -11.38 -1.39
C ALA A 130 8.29 -10.95 -2.73
N VAL A 131 7.59 -9.80 -2.79
CA VAL A 131 7.07 -9.25 -4.04
C VAL A 131 8.20 -8.70 -4.92
N ILE A 132 9.18 -8.02 -4.34
CA ILE A 132 10.36 -7.51 -5.04
C ILE A 132 11.14 -8.67 -5.67
N ASP A 133 11.41 -9.72 -4.89
CA ASP A 133 12.12 -10.92 -5.34
C ASP A 133 11.36 -11.63 -6.46
N GLU A 134 10.04 -11.72 -6.35
CA GLU A 134 9.20 -12.35 -7.39
C GLU A 134 9.25 -11.59 -8.71
N ILE A 135 9.16 -10.25 -8.69
CA ILE A 135 9.23 -9.45 -9.92
C ILE A 135 10.62 -9.51 -10.53
N ASN A 136 11.69 -9.44 -9.72
CA ASN A 136 13.06 -9.59 -10.21
C ASN A 136 13.28 -10.97 -10.84
N ARG A 137 12.79 -12.03 -10.19
CA ARG A 137 12.84 -13.40 -10.73
C ARG A 137 12.11 -13.50 -12.07
N GLU A 138 10.93 -12.87 -12.19
CA GLU A 138 10.17 -12.85 -13.44
C GLU A 138 10.91 -12.11 -14.56
N LEU A 139 11.59 -11.01 -14.24
CA LEU A 139 12.47 -10.29 -15.18
C LEU A 139 13.63 -11.19 -15.62
N ASP A 140 14.36 -11.80 -14.67
CA ASP A 140 15.52 -12.65 -14.95
C ASP A 140 15.15 -13.92 -15.74
N GLU A 141 14.01 -14.56 -15.43
CA GLU A 141 13.55 -15.78 -16.11
C GLU A 141 13.10 -15.52 -17.56
N ARG A 142 12.62 -14.30 -17.85
CA ARG A 142 12.11 -13.92 -19.16
C ARG A 142 13.11 -13.14 -20.01
N ASP A 143 14.20 -12.65 -19.41
CA ASP A 143 15.30 -12.05 -20.15
C ASP A 143 16.07 -13.12 -20.92
N ASP A 144 15.76 -13.24 -22.22
CA ASP A 144 16.46 -14.11 -23.15
C ASP A 144 17.72 -13.45 -23.75
N GLY A 145 18.05 -12.22 -23.34
CA GLY A 145 19.13 -11.40 -23.87
C GLY A 145 18.90 -10.85 -25.29
N LEU A 146 17.70 -11.06 -25.85
CA LEU A 146 17.32 -10.61 -27.19
C LEU A 146 16.27 -9.51 -27.15
N VAL A 147 15.39 -9.53 -26.14
CA VAL A 147 14.37 -8.52 -25.92
C VAL A 147 14.95 -7.30 -25.22
N ASP A 148 14.53 -6.11 -25.66
CA ASP A 148 14.86 -4.85 -24.98
C ASP A 148 14.31 -4.87 -23.53
N PRO A 149 15.14 -4.61 -22.50
CA PRO A 149 14.72 -4.70 -21.09
C PRO A 149 13.49 -3.85 -20.76
N THR A 150 13.40 -2.64 -21.30
CA THR A 150 12.24 -1.76 -21.09
C THR A 150 10.96 -2.35 -21.69
N SER A 151 11.06 -3.03 -22.83
CA SER A 151 9.92 -3.72 -23.44
C SER A 151 9.44 -4.90 -22.60
N LEU A 152 10.37 -5.65 -21.99
CA LEU A 152 10.06 -6.74 -21.07
C LEU A 152 9.38 -6.23 -19.78
N GLU A 153 9.94 -5.20 -19.15
CA GLU A 153 9.33 -4.55 -17.98
C GLU A 153 7.92 -4.02 -18.29
N GLN A 154 7.72 -3.42 -19.46
CA GLN A 154 6.41 -2.92 -19.87
C GLN A 154 5.41 -4.05 -20.08
N GLN A 155 5.84 -5.20 -20.61
CA GLN A 155 5.00 -6.39 -20.70
C GLN A 155 4.59 -6.89 -19.31
N ILE A 156 5.54 -7.06 -18.39
CA ILE A 156 5.26 -7.50 -17.01
C ILE A 156 4.32 -6.51 -16.31
N ALA A 157 4.54 -5.20 -16.46
CA ALA A 157 3.63 -4.18 -15.94
C ALA A 157 2.20 -4.36 -16.46
N SER A 158 2.04 -4.66 -17.75
CA SER A 158 0.72 -4.89 -18.35
C SER A 158 0.02 -6.14 -17.80
N GLU A 159 0.76 -7.19 -17.47
CA GLU A 159 0.23 -8.43 -16.91
C GLU A 159 -0.22 -8.22 -15.45
N HIS A 160 0.57 -7.50 -14.65
CA HIS A 160 0.25 -7.24 -13.23
C HIS A 160 -0.86 -6.19 -13.04
N PHE A 161 -0.86 -5.10 -13.82
CA PHE A 161 -1.85 -4.03 -13.67
C PHE A 161 -3.08 -4.19 -14.56
N GLY A 162 -3.01 -5.05 -15.59
CA GLY A 162 -4.12 -5.29 -16.52
C GLY A 162 -4.55 -4.02 -17.26
N ASN A 163 -5.85 -3.95 -17.57
CA ASN A 163 -6.47 -2.83 -18.29
C ASN A 163 -7.22 -1.83 -17.39
N GLY A 164 -7.10 -1.96 -16.06
CA GLY A 164 -7.81 -1.12 -15.09
C GLY A 164 -9.28 -1.51 -14.83
N GLU A 165 -9.81 -2.56 -15.48
CA GLU A 165 -11.20 -3.01 -15.25
C GLU A 165 -11.33 -4.02 -14.09
N LYS A 166 -10.20 -4.60 -13.66
CA LYS A 166 -10.14 -5.58 -12.57
C LYS A 166 -9.52 -4.94 -11.32
N ASN A 167 -9.64 -5.66 -10.20
CA ASN A 167 -8.95 -5.28 -8.97
C ASN A 167 -7.43 -5.20 -9.19
N TYR A 168 -6.83 -4.11 -8.73
CA TYR A 168 -5.37 -3.94 -8.72
C TYR A 168 -4.68 -4.99 -7.84
N PRO A 169 -3.44 -5.38 -8.17
CA PRO A 169 -2.69 -6.37 -7.41
C PRO A 169 -2.41 -5.88 -5.99
N ARG A 170 -2.30 -6.84 -5.06
CA ARG A 170 -1.75 -6.55 -3.72
C ARG A 170 -0.33 -6.03 -3.86
N PHE A 171 0.07 -5.11 -2.97
CA PHE A 171 1.37 -4.44 -3.05
C PHE A 171 1.57 -3.65 -4.36
N PHE A 172 0.48 -3.13 -4.94
CA PHE A 172 0.47 -2.28 -6.13
C PHE A 172 1.61 -1.26 -6.15
N THR A 173 1.80 -0.50 -5.06
CA THR A 173 2.86 0.53 -4.99
C THR A 173 4.27 -0.04 -5.04
N THR A 174 4.48 -1.26 -4.51
CA THR A 174 5.79 -1.94 -4.57
C THR A 174 6.07 -2.42 -5.98
N ILE A 175 5.09 -3.06 -6.64
CA ILE A 175 5.21 -3.50 -8.04
C ILE A 175 5.44 -2.29 -8.97
N ARG A 176 4.68 -1.22 -8.76
CA ARG A 176 4.83 0.05 -9.48
C ARG A 176 6.22 0.65 -9.27
N TRP A 177 6.78 0.53 -8.07
CA TRP A 177 8.11 1.04 -7.78
C TRP A 177 9.22 0.26 -8.49
N ILE A 178 9.19 -1.07 -8.42
CA ILE A 178 10.25 -1.91 -8.96
C ILE A 178 10.29 -1.93 -10.49
N LEU A 179 9.13 -1.88 -11.15
CA LEU A 179 9.01 -1.79 -12.60
C LEU A 179 9.20 -0.36 -13.14
N GLY A 180 9.48 0.61 -12.27
CA GLY A 180 9.91 1.96 -12.64
C GLY A 180 9.05 2.67 -13.70
N GLU A 181 9.72 3.29 -14.67
CA GLU A 181 9.06 4.05 -15.74
C GLU A 181 8.13 3.20 -16.62
N SER A 182 8.45 1.91 -16.79
CA SER A 182 7.64 0.97 -17.55
C SER A 182 6.26 0.77 -16.92
N ALA A 183 6.18 0.73 -15.59
CA ALA A 183 4.91 0.75 -14.86
C ALA A 183 4.15 2.08 -15.04
N GLU A 184 4.82 3.22 -14.91
CA GLU A 184 4.19 4.54 -15.08
C GLU A 184 3.61 4.73 -16.49
N LYS A 185 4.34 4.27 -17.51
CA LYS A 185 3.89 4.31 -18.91
C LYS A 185 2.65 3.46 -19.13
N HIS A 186 2.63 2.25 -18.57
CA HIS A 186 1.46 1.38 -18.66
C HIS A 186 0.25 1.98 -17.93
N LEU A 187 0.42 2.43 -16.69
CA LEU A 187 -0.64 3.07 -15.89
C LEU A 187 -1.20 4.32 -16.58
N THR A 188 -0.35 5.12 -17.22
CA THR A 188 -0.77 6.26 -18.04
C THR A 188 -1.58 5.81 -19.26
N THR A 189 -1.15 4.73 -19.92
CA THR A 189 -1.82 4.18 -21.11
C THR A 189 -3.24 3.71 -20.80
N ILE A 190 -3.44 3.09 -19.63
CA ILE A 190 -4.77 2.65 -19.18
C ILE A 190 -5.56 3.75 -18.45
N SER A 191 -5.05 5.00 -18.46
CA SER A 191 -5.69 6.16 -17.80
C SER A 191 -5.98 5.93 -16.32
N TYR A 192 -5.03 5.36 -15.57
CA TYR A 192 -5.15 5.20 -14.12
C TYR A 192 -5.26 6.57 -13.43
N LEU A 193 -6.31 6.76 -12.61
CA LEU A 193 -6.62 8.04 -11.95
C LEU A 193 -6.49 8.02 -10.42
N GLY A 194 -5.98 6.93 -9.83
CA GLY A 194 -5.92 6.76 -8.38
C GLY A 194 -6.88 5.71 -7.89
#